data_AF-A0A7S2QGY5-F1
#
_entry.id   AF-A0A7S2QGY5-F1
#
_cell.length_a   1.000
_cell.length_b   1.000
_cell.length_c   1.000
_cell.angle_alpha   90.00
_cell.angle_beta   90.00
_cell.angle_gamma   90.00
#
_symmetry.space_group_name_H-M   'P 1'
#
loop_
_entity.id
_entity.type
_entity.pdbx_description
1 polymer ?
#
loop_
_entity_poly.entity_id
_entity_poly.type
_entity_poly.pdbx_seq_one_letter_code
_entity_poly.pdbx_strand_id
1 'polypeptide(L)'
;FKMTRSAALTGTDLALHGVFFAEGRQWSQHRRLTAPAFSEAAMKNYLPATCSVVATLLDQVEIAVQAGEPVNFSDMLRRYSADLISKLAFGQDFGSLVHNSSDLADLMAWTEAMES
;
A
#
# COMPACT_ATOMS: atom_id res chain seq x y z
N PHE A 1 7.25 11.07 -11.01
CA PHE A 1 8.16 10.22 -10.23
C PHE A 1 8.73 9.13 -11.14
N LYS A 2 10.00 9.27 -11.54
CA LYS A 2 10.79 8.27 -12.28
C LYS A 2 11.95 7.90 -11.36
N MET A 3 12.19 6.63 -11.09
CA MET A 3 13.32 6.20 -10.27
C MET A 3 14.48 5.78 -11.18
N THR A 4 15.67 6.29 -10.91
CA THR A 4 16.89 5.86 -11.60
C THR A 4 17.30 4.49 -11.06
N ARG A 5 17.61 3.54 -11.94
CA ARG A 5 18.11 2.21 -11.54
C ARG A 5 19.40 2.37 -10.72
N SER A 6 19.37 1.98 -9.45
CA SER A 6 20.58 1.83 -8.62
C SER A 6 21.14 0.41 -8.76
N ALA A 7 22.46 0.26 -8.80
CA ALA A 7 23.15 -1.02 -8.93
C ALA A 7 22.81 -2.02 -7.80
N ALA A 8 22.31 -1.54 -6.65
CA ALA A 8 21.88 -2.37 -5.52
C ALA A 8 20.61 -3.19 -5.79
N LEU A 9 19.77 -2.81 -6.77
CA LEU A 9 18.49 -3.48 -7.05
C LEU A 9 18.59 -4.62 -8.08
N THR A 10 19.81 -4.97 -8.51
CA THR A 10 20.05 -5.93 -9.60
C THR A 10 19.69 -7.39 -9.23
N GLY A 11 19.44 -7.68 -7.95
CA GLY A 11 19.18 -9.04 -7.44
C GLY A 11 17.69 -9.45 -7.30
N THR A 12 16.73 -8.54 -7.49
CA THR A 12 15.30 -8.84 -7.27
C THR A 12 14.50 -8.76 -8.57
N ASP A 13 14.33 -9.91 -9.23
CA ASP A 13 13.69 -10.01 -10.56
C ASP A 13 12.23 -9.52 -10.58
N LEU A 14 11.55 -9.57 -9.42
CA LEU A 14 10.14 -9.18 -9.26
C LEU A 14 9.90 -7.66 -9.31
N ALA A 15 10.87 -6.84 -8.88
CA ALA A 15 10.73 -5.38 -8.79
C ALA A 15 11.15 -4.64 -10.08
N LEU A 16 11.88 -5.31 -10.97
CA LEU A 16 12.62 -4.65 -12.07
C LEU A 16 11.80 -4.40 -13.35
N HIS A 17 10.55 -4.83 -13.40
CA HIS A 17 9.70 -4.76 -14.61
C HIS A 17 8.51 -3.79 -14.50
N GLY A 18 8.37 -3.08 -13.38
CA GLY A 18 7.28 -2.11 -13.16
C GLY A 18 7.44 -0.80 -13.96
N VAL A 19 6.34 -0.03 -14.07
CA VAL A 19 6.34 1.29 -14.76
C VAL A 19 7.36 2.29 -14.19
N PHE A 20 7.81 2.10 -12.95
CA PHE A 20 8.78 2.96 -12.27
C PHE A 20 10.22 2.75 -12.71
N PHE A 21 10.56 1.56 -13.22
CA PHE A 21 11.91 1.17 -13.65
C PHE A 21 12.03 0.91 -15.15
N ALA A 22 10.90 0.87 -15.87
CA ALA A 22 10.88 0.75 -17.32
C ALA A 22 11.46 1.99 -18.01
N GLU A 23 12.07 1.80 -19.18
CA GLU A 23 12.70 2.88 -19.96
C GLU A 23 12.20 2.90 -21.41
N GLY A 24 12.34 4.05 -22.08
CA GLY A 24 12.04 4.23 -23.50
C GLY A 24 10.64 3.73 -23.90
N ARG A 25 10.60 2.83 -24.90
CA ARG A 25 9.32 2.26 -25.41
C ARG A 25 8.59 1.43 -24.35
N GLN A 26 9.32 0.72 -23.49
CA GLN A 26 8.73 -0.10 -22.44
C GLN A 26 7.99 0.77 -21.40
N TRP A 27 8.61 1.89 -21.00
CA TRP A 27 7.95 2.87 -20.11
C TRP A 27 6.65 3.40 -20.73
N SER A 28 6.69 3.79 -22.01
CA SER A 28 5.52 4.30 -22.71
C SER A 28 4.37 3.27 -22.73
N GLN A 29 4.69 2.00 -22.99
CA GLN A 29 3.71 0.92 -22.98
C GLN A 29 3.13 0.68 -21.57
N HIS A 30 3.97 0.56 -20.54
CA HIS A 30 3.52 0.36 -19.16
C HIS A 30 2.70 1.53 -18.65
N ARG A 31 3.10 2.77 -18.98
CA ARG A 31 2.35 3.98 -18.60
C ARG A 31 1.01 4.05 -19.30
N ARG A 32 0.92 3.67 -20.58
CA ARG A 32 -0.35 3.61 -21.32
C ARG A 32 -1.34 2.64 -20.68
N LEU A 33 -0.85 1.51 -20.14
CA LEU A 33 -1.67 0.51 -19.47
C LEU A 33 -2.10 0.94 -18.06
N THR A 34 -1.21 1.59 -17.30
CA THR A 34 -1.45 1.91 -15.87
C THR A 34 -2.10 3.27 -15.64
N ALA A 35 -1.85 4.26 -16.49
CA ALA A 35 -2.37 5.62 -16.31
C ALA A 35 -3.91 5.73 -16.20
N PRO A 36 -4.73 4.94 -16.93
CA PRO A 36 -6.20 5.01 -16.81
C PRO A 36 -6.72 4.72 -15.39
N ALA A 37 -6.03 3.85 -14.64
CA ALA A 37 -6.38 3.54 -13.24
C ALA A 37 -6.19 4.73 -12.28
N PHE A 38 -5.51 5.79 -12.74
CA PHE A 38 -5.28 7.04 -12.01
C PHE A 38 -6.00 8.24 -12.65
N SER A 39 -6.97 8.00 -13.54
CA SER A 39 -7.79 9.06 -14.11
C SER A 39 -8.76 9.65 -13.07
N GLU A 40 -9.26 10.86 -13.32
CA GLU A 40 -10.25 11.50 -12.44
C GLU A 40 -11.51 10.63 -12.25
N ALA A 41 -11.99 10.00 -13.33
CA ALA A 41 -13.12 9.07 -13.27
C ALA A 41 -12.82 7.87 -12.37
N ALA A 42 -11.62 7.28 -12.48
CA ALA A 42 -11.19 6.20 -11.60
C ALA A 42 -11.10 6.65 -10.14
N MET A 43 -10.52 7.82 -9.86
CA MET A 43 -10.44 8.39 -8.50
C MET A 43 -11.83 8.58 -7.87
N LYS A 44 -12.79 9.12 -8.64
CA LYS A 44 -14.18 9.27 -8.19
C LYS A 44 -14.81 7.92 -7.86
N ASN A 45 -14.54 6.89 -8.67
CA ASN A 45 -15.03 5.54 -8.44
C ASN A 45 -14.38 4.86 -7.22
N TYR A 46 -13.19 5.29 -6.79
CA TYR A 46 -12.53 4.74 -5.61
C TYR A 46 -13.06 5.33 -4.30
N LEU A 47 -13.71 6.50 -4.32
CA LEU A 47 -14.21 7.17 -3.11
C LEU A 47 -15.04 6.27 -2.19
N PRO A 48 -16.01 5.47 -2.68
CA PRO A 48 -16.79 4.60 -1.80
C PRO A 48 -15.91 3.57 -1.06
N ALA A 49 -14.94 2.97 -1.76
CA ALA A 49 -14.01 2.02 -1.16
C ALA A 49 -13.09 2.72 -0.14
N THR A 50 -12.58 3.90 -0.49
CA THR A 50 -11.80 4.75 0.43
C THR A 50 -12.56 5.05 1.72
N CYS A 51 -13.81 5.53 1.61
CA CYS A 51 -14.65 5.82 2.77
C CYS A 51 -14.92 4.58 3.62
N SER A 52 -15.10 3.41 3.00
CA SER A 52 -15.29 2.15 3.72
C SER A 52 -14.07 1.77 4.58
N VAL A 53 -12.85 1.92 4.05
CA VAL A 53 -11.63 1.62 4.83
C VAL A 53 -11.38 2.70 5.90
N VAL A 54 -11.69 3.97 5.60
CA VAL A 54 -11.64 5.05 6.61
C VAL A 54 -12.60 4.77 7.77
N ALA A 55 -13.81 4.30 7.50
CA ALA A 55 -14.76 3.94 8.55
C ALA A 55 -14.19 2.86 9.48
N THR A 56 -13.56 1.83 8.89
CA THR A 56 -12.90 0.76 9.67
C THR A 56 -11.77 1.31 10.53
N LEU A 57 -10.96 2.23 10.00
CA LEU A 57 -9.92 2.91 10.78
C LEU A 57 -10.51 3.69 11.96
N LEU A 58 -11.60 4.43 11.75
CA LEU A 58 -12.26 5.20 12.80
C LEU A 58 -12.85 4.28 13.89
N ASP A 59 -13.44 3.16 13.50
CA ASP A 59 -13.94 2.17 14.46
C ASP A 59 -12.81 1.63 15.36
N GLN A 60 -11.63 1.36 14.81
CA GLN A 60 -10.46 0.93 15.59
C GLN A 60 -9.94 2.03 16.53
N VAL A 61 -9.95 3.29 16.07
CA VAL A 61 -9.59 4.44 16.93
C VAL A 61 -10.56 4.54 18.10
N GLU A 62 -11.86 4.44 17.85
CA GLU A 62 -12.89 4.52 18.89
C GLU A 62 -12.73 3.40 19.93
N ILE A 63 -12.45 2.17 19.49
CA ILE A 63 -12.17 1.03 20.39
C ILE A 63 -10.98 1.31 21.30
N ALA A 64 -9.86 1.79 20.74
CA ALA A 64 -8.66 2.09 21.52
C ALA A 64 -8.91 3.23 22.53
N VAL A 65 -9.62 4.28 22.11
CA VAL A 65 -9.98 5.41 22.99
C VAL A 65 -10.87 4.94 24.15
N GLN A 66 -11.88 4.10 23.88
CA GLN A 66 -12.76 3.54 24.92
C GLN A 66 -12.00 2.63 25.90
N ALA A 67 -10.96 1.93 25.43
CA ALA A 67 -10.08 1.12 26.26
C ALA A 67 -9.05 1.95 27.06
N GLY A 68 -8.94 3.26 26.79
CA GLY A 68 -7.91 4.12 27.38
C GLY A 68 -6.50 3.83 26.85
N GLU A 69 -6.40 3.19 25.69
CA GLU A 69 -5.14 2.83 25.07
C GLU A 69 -4.59 3.96 24.17
N PRO A 70 -3.26 4.13 24.10
CA PRO A 70 -2.65 5.11 23.21
C PRO A 70 -2.82 4.70 21.75
N VAL A 71 -3.24 5.65 20.91
CA VAL A 71 -3.41 5.42 19.46
C VAL A 71 -2.12 5.75 18.70
N ASN A 72 -1.54 4.76 18.02
CA ASN A 72 -0.41 4.96 17.12
C ASN A 72 -0.89 5.23 15.68
N PHE A 73 -1.12 6.50 15.36
CA PHE A 73 -1.60 6.90 14.03
C PHE A 73 -0.65 6.56 12.89
N SER A 74 0.66 6.55 13.11
CA SER A 74 1.63 6.16 12.06
C SER A 74 1.43 4.70 11.63
N ASP A 75 1.23 3.81 12.60
CA ASP A 75 0.96 2.40 12.33
C ASP A 75 -0.42 2.19 11.69
N MET A 76 -1.45 2.87 12.20
CA MET A 76 -2.80 2.78 11.63
C MET A 76 -2.88 3.30 10.20
N LEU A 77 -2.21 4.41 9.88
CA LEU A 77 -2.18 4.95 8.52
C LEU A 77 -1.42 4.05 7.55
N ARG A 78 -0.38 3.34 8.02
CA ARG A 78 0.33 2.32 7.24
C ARG A 78 -0.63 1.17 6.88
N ARG A 79 -1.36 0.63 7.86
CA ARG A 79 -2.33 -0.45 7.67
C ARG A 79 -3.51 -0.03 6.79
N TYR A 80 -4.05 1.15 7.03
CA TYR A 80 -5.08 1.77 6.18
C TYR A 80 -4.64 1.84 4.72
N SER A 81 -3.40 2.27 4.46
CA SER A 81 -2.89 2.37 3.09
C SER A 81 -2.77 0.98 2.44
N ALA A 82 -2.34 -0.04 3.19
CA ALA A 82 -2.26 -1.42 2.71
C ALA A 82 -3.65 -2.02 2.40
N ASP A 83 -4.61 -1.84 3.31
CA ASP A 83 -6.00 -2.30 3.13
C ASP A 83 -6.66 -1.59 1.95
N LEU A 84 -6.46 -0.27 1.82
CA LEU A 84 -6.99 0.51 0.71
C LEU A 84 -6.40 0.07 -0.64
N ILE A 85 -5.07 -0.08 -0.74
CA ILE A 85 -4.43 -0.53 -1.98
C ILE A 85 -4.90 -1.94 -2.34
N SER A 86 -5.01 -2.84 -1.35
CA SER A 86 -5.48 -4.22 -1.58
C SER A 86 -6.92 -4.24 -2.09
N LYS A 87 -7.79 -3.41 -1.51
CA LYS A 87 -9.19 -3.28 -1.90
C LYS A 87 -9.34 -2.69 -3.30
N LEU A 88 -8.53 -1.70 -3.66
CA LEU A 88 -8.59 -1.06 -4.98
C LEU A 88 -7.93 -1.89 -6.07
N ALA A 89 -6.79 -2.52 -5.80
CA ALA A 89 -6.02 -3.26 -6.79
C ALA A 89 -6.54 -4.68 -7.02
N PHE A 90 -7.03 -5.35 -5.97
CA PHE A 90 -7.40 -6.76 -6.00
C PHE A 90 -8.86 -7.02 -5.64
N GLY A 91 -9.62 -5.99 -5.19
CA GLY A 91 -10.98 -6.16 -4.74
C GLY A 91 -11.10 -6.99 -3.45
N GLN A 92 -10.01 -7.14 -2.69
CA GLN A 92 -9.93 -7.93 -1.47
C GLN A 92 -9.64 -7.03 -0.27
N ASP A 93 -10.22 -7.37 0.88
CA ASP A 93 -9.86 -6.74 2.15
C ASP A 93 -8.69 -7.50 2.76
N PHE A 94 -7.57 -6.81 3.00
CA PHE A 94 -6.41 -7.41 3.67
C PHE A 94 -6.64 -7.49 5.19
N GLY A 95 -7.59 -6.70 5.72
CA GLY A 95 -8.04 -6.76 7.10
C GLY A 95 -6.98 -6.36 8.13
N SER A 96 -5.92 -5.67 7.72
CA SER A 96 -4.78 -5.32 8.59
C SER A 96 -5.13 -4.30 9.67
N LEU A 97 -6.19 -3.50 9.44
CA LEU A 97 -6.76 -2.63 10.47
C LEU A 97 -7.47 -3.42 11.58
N VAL A 98 -8.18 -4.50 11.25
CA VAL A 98 -9.01 -5.26 12.21
C VAL A 98 -8.22 -6.38 12.87
N HIS A 99 -7.46 -7.11 12.06
CA HIS A 99 -6.55 -8.12 12.53
C HIS A 99 -5.21 -7.44 12.74
N ASN A 100 -4.71 -7.44 13.97
CA ASN A 100 -3.31 -7.12 14.22
C ASN A 100 -2.43 -8.20 13.60
N SER A 101 -2.42 -8.30 12.26
CA SER A 101 -1.56 -9.20 11.52
C SER A 101 -0.14 -8.76 11.85
N SER A 102 0.55 -9.55 12.67
CA SER A 102 1.97 -9.37 12.87
C SER A 102 2.70 -9.48 11.53
N ASP A 103 2.11 -10.10 10.50
CA ASP A 103 2.64 -10.26 9.14
C ASP A 103 3.41 -9.04 8.59
N LEU A 104 2.88 -7.82 8.66
CA LEU A 104 3.61 -6.63 8.18
C LEU A 104 4.76 -6.21 9.12
N ALA A 105 4.56 -6.36 10.44
CA ALA A 105 5.62 -6.12 11.42
C ALA A 105 6.71 -7.19 11.35
N ASP A 106 6.35 -8.44 11.06
CA ASP A 106 7.21 -9.60 10.89
C ASP A 106 8.02 -9.48 9.59
N LEU A 107 7.39 -9.01 8.50
CA LEU A 107 8.08 -8.71 7.24
C LEU A 107 9.09 -7.57 7.42
N MET A 108 8.73 -6.53 8.17
CA MET A 108 9.63 -5.41 8.47
C MET A 108 10.77 -5.82 9.40
N ALA A 109 10.49 -6.58 10.45
CA ALA A 109 11.51 -7.11 11.35
C ALA A 109 12.47 -8.07 10.64
N TRP A 110 11.95 -8.90 9.72
CA TRP A 110 12.78 -9.78 8.89
C TRP A 110 13.67 -8.97 7.92
N THR A 111 13.18 -7.88 7.34
CA THR A 111 14.02 -7.01 6.49
C THR A 111 15.10 -6.28 7.28
N GLU A 112 14.79 -5.79 8.47
CA GLU A 112 15.79 -5.15 9.34
C GLU A 112 16.86 -6.14 9.81
N ALA A 113 16.47 -7.39 10.09
CA ALA A 113 17.40 -8.46 10.47
C ALA A 113 18.29 -8.97 9.32
N MET A 114 17.92 -8.72 8.06
CA MET A 114 18.75 -9.06 6.89
C MET A 114 19.74 -7.97 6.50
N GLU A 115 19.52 -6.74 6.95
CA GLU A 115 20.40 -5.59 6.70
C GLU A 115 21.50 -5.43 7.78
N SER A 116 21.47 -6.24 8.85
CA SER A 116 22.48 -6.32 9.92
C SER A 116 23.47 -7.47 9.72
#